data_AF-A0A951K3C6-F1
#
_entry.id   AF-A0A951K3C6-F1
#
_cell.length_a   1.000
_cell.length_b   1.000
_cell.length_c   1.000
_cell.angle_alpha   90.00
_cell.angle_beta   90.00
_cell.angle_gamma   90.00
#
_symmetry.space_group_name_H-M   'P 1'
#
loop_
_entity.id
_entity.type
_entity.pdbx_description
1 polymer ?
#
loop_
_entity_poly.entity_id
_entity_poly.type
_entity_poly.pdbx_seq_one_letter_code
_entity_poly.pdbx_strand_id
1 'polypeptide(L)'
;MRTLADLQRPDDDSGGQLPLALRNARTVTTPEFAGMTFLEVEARSALNAVRGMPFKWSINPYRGCSHACSHCLDGDTPILTADGRTTPLRAIRVGDEVYGTQRRGRLRRFVQTTVLAHWSVTRPAFRILLEDGRALVAGGEHRFLTHRGWRHVTGPHDQAGRWARLLVSDWLAGPRLPVRAGGALELATRVVAVEPLGVERALFDMTTGTGDFISAGVVSHNCFARPTHAYLKLSPGADFERTVVVKTNVVEVLRAELARPGWRGEPVALGTNTDPYQRCEGRYRLMPGVVEALTQARTPVSRDSTRSPPSTTPVCRPASCWRRSCPASTTTASRSPS
;
A
#
# COMPACT_ATOMS: atom_id res chain seq x y z
N MET A 1 9.93 -14.30 13.79
CA MET A 1 10.30 -13.09 13.02
C MET A 1 9.02 -12.32 12.75
N ARG A 2 8.94 -11.04 13.13
CA ARG A 2 7.71 -10.22 12.98
C ARG A 2 7.54 -9.83 11.50
N THR A 3 6.36 -10.09 10.93
CA THR A 3 5.95 -9.77 9.56
C THR A 3 5.64 -8.27 9.40
N LEU A 4 5.45 -7.79 8.16
CA LEU A 4 5.08 -6.40 7.91
C LEU A 4 3.76 -6.02 8.61
N ALA A 5 2.82 -6.98 8.72
CA ALA A 5 1.55 -6.83 9.42
C ALA A 5 1.68 -6.75 10.96
N ASP A 6 2.71 -7.36 11.54
CA ASP A 6 3.01 -7.28 12.98
C ASP A 6 3.55 -5.91 13.41
N LEU A 7 4.01 -5.09 12.45
CA LEU A 7 4.61 -3.78 12.70
C LEU A 7 3.58 -2.64 12.82
N GLN A 8 2.29 -2.95 12.68
CA GLN A 8 1.19 -2.00 12.79
C GLN A 8 0.30 -2.24 14.03
N ARG A 9 0.73 -3.14 14.93
CA ARG A 9 0.04 -3.45 16.18
C ARG A 9 0.11 -2.21 17.11
N PRO A 10 -1.02 -1.62 17.54
CA PRO A 10 -0.99 -0.71 18.67
C PRO A 10 -0.59 -1.50 19.92
N ASP A 11 0.22 -0.90 20.79
CA ASP A 11 0.47 -1.42 22.13
C ASP A 11 -0.83 -1.34 22.97
N ASP A 12 -1.76 -2.30 22.82
CA ASP A 12 -2.73 -2.68 23.86
C ASP A 12 -3.51 -3.97 23.48
N ASP A 13 -3.38 -5.01 24.31
CA ASP A 13 -4.17 -6.25 24.29
C ASP A 13 -5.27 -6.15 25.37
N SER A 14 -6.55 -6.22 25.00
CA SER A 14 -7.60 -6.76 25.89
C SER A 14 -8.90 -7.04 25.13
N GLY A 15 -9.52 -8.18 25.46
CA GLY A 15 -10.53 -8.88 24.66
C GLY A 15 -11.84 -8.13 24.38
N GLY A 16 -12.60 -8.67 23.42
CA GLY A 16 -14.07 -8.51 23.31
C GLY A 16 -14.65 -7.15 22.89
N GLN A 17 -14.15 -6.00 23.36
CA GLN A 17 -14.72 -4.67 23.10
C GLN A 17 -13.98 -3.88 22.00
N LEU A 18 -14.67 -2.98 21.28
CA LEU A 18 -14.04 -1.99 20.38
C LEU A 18 -12.77 -1.42 21.05
N PRO A 19 -11.63 -1.32 20.34
CA PRO A 19 -10.37 -0.88 20.95
C PRO A 19 -10.55 0.48 21.62
N LEU A 20 -9.82 0.75 22.72
CA LEU A 20 -9.94 1.96 23.54
C LEU A 20 -9.99 3.25 22.70
N ALA A 21 -9.28 3.29 21.57
CA ALA A 21 -9.23 4.40 20.63
C ALA A 21 -10.58 4.76 19.98
N LEU A 22 -11.54 3.84 19.91
CA LEU A 22 -12.86 4.07 19.31
C LEU A 22 -13.97 4.33 20.32
N ARG A 23 -13.71 4.17 21.63
CA ARG A 23 -14.75 4.33 22.67
C ARG A 23 -15.27 5.76 22.80
N ASN A 24 -14.40 6.74 22.50
CA ASN A 24 -14.74 8.17 22.50
C ASN A 24 -14.79 8.73 21.07
N ALA A 25 -14.85 7.86 20.06
CA ALA A 25 -14.86 8.31 18.68
C ALA A 25 -16.16 9.05 18.39
N ARG A 26 -16.06 10.23 17.78
CA ARG A 26 -17.22 10.92 17.25
C ARG A 26 -17.53 10.38 15.86
N THR A 27 -18.72 9.81 15.69
CA THR A 27 -19.22 9.37 14.40
C THR A 27 -19.73 10.58 13.60
N VAL A 28 -19.21 10.76 12.39
CA VAL A 28 -19.58 11.86 11.49
C VAL A 28 -19.96 11.29 10.15
N THR A 29 -21.17 11.61 9.70
CA THR A 29 -21.66 11.35 8.34
C THR A 29 -21.99 12.68 7.69
N THR A 30 -21.54 12.89 6.46
CA THR A 30 -21.69 14.17 5.75
C THR A 30 -22.26 13.95 4.36
N PRO A 31 -23.19 14.78 3.87
CA PRO A 31 -23.75 14.63 2.52
C PRO A 31 -22.70 14.64 1.41
N GLU A 32 -21.64 15.44 1.58
CA GLU A 32 -20.47 15.52 0.69
C GLU A 32 -19.77 14.17 0.46
N PHE A 33 -19.93 13.23 1.40
CA PHE A 33 -19.33 11.90 1.38
C PHE A 33 -20.42 10.85 1.63
N ALA A 34 -21.51 10.90 0.87
CA ALA A 34 -22.63 9.96 0.98
C ALA A 34 -22.14 8.50 0.90
N GLY A 35 -22.62 7.65 1.82
CA GLY A 35 -22.18 6.26 1.96
C GLY A 35 -20.88 6.06 2.74
N MET A 36 -20.27 7.14 3.25
CA MET A 36 -19.12 7.09 4.13
C MET A 36 -19.45 7.57 5.56
N THR A 37 -18.75 6.98 6.51
CA THR A 37 -18.75 7.28 7.94
C THR A 37 -17.33 7.61 8.36
N PHE A 38 -17.14 8.76 8.99
CA PHE A 38 -15.88 9.13 9.62
C PHE A 38 -15.95 8.86 11.11
N LEU A 39 -14.93 8.19 11.64
CA LEU A 39 -14.75 7.99 13.07
C LEU A 39 -13.62 8.92 13.52
N GLU A 40 -13.98 10.08 14.04
CA GLU A 40 -13.02 11.06 14.54
C GLU A 40 -12.49 10.60 15.90
N VAL A 41 -11.17 10.48 16.02
CA VAL A 41 -10.49 10.03 17.22
C VAL A 41 -9.36 10.98 17.60
N GLU A 42 -9.08 11.05 18.90
CA GLU A 42 -7.86 11.67 19.40
C GLU A 42 -6.75 10.63 19.47
N ALA A 43 -5.69 10.85 18.69
CA ALA A 43 -4.50 10.04 18.72
C ALA A 43 -3.67 10.33 19.98
N ARG A 44 -3.15 9.27 20.60
CA ARG A 44 -2.10 9.37 21.63
C ARG A 44 -0.70 9.53 21.03
N SER A 45 -0.53 9.06 19.80
CA SER A 45 0.73 9.09 19.07
C SER A 45 0.49 9.39 17.59
N ALA A 46 1.29 10.30 17.03
CA ALA A 46 1.25 10.64 15.61
C ALA A 46 2.20 9.75 14.81
N LEU A 47 3.43 9.60 15.31
CA LEU A 47 4.47 8.77 14.71
C LEU A 47 4.35 7.30 15.13
N ASN A 48 4.61 6.39 14.20
CA ASN A 48 4.60 4.94 14.41
C ASN A 48 5.98 4.39 14.05
N ALA A 49 6.63 3.70 14.99
CA ALA A 49 7.92 3.07 14.72
C ALA A 49 7.72 1.88 13.77
N VAL A 50 8.54 1.80 12.72
CA VAL A 50 8.53 0.70 11.76
C VAL A 50 9.88 -0.01 11.76
N ARG A 51 9.90 -1.31 11.47
CA ARG A 51 11.12 -2.11 11.35
C ARG A 51 11.18 -2.78 9.99
N GLY A 52 12.38 -3.05 9.47
CA GLY A 52 12.53 -3.72 8.16
C GLY A 52 12.19 -2.84 6.94
N MET A 53 11.96 -1.54 7.15
CA MET A 53 11.75 -0.54 6.11
C MET A 53 12.98 0.38 6.00
N PRO A 54 13.19 1.08 4.87
CA PRO A 54 14.30 2.03 4.73
C PRO A 54 14.16 3.30 5.59
N PHE A 55 13.03 3.47 6.26
CA PHE A 55 12.71 4.54 7.20
C PHE A 55 12.37 3.95 8.58
N LYS A 56 12.51 4.76 9.64
CA LYS A 56 12.26 4.33 11.03
C LYS A 56 10.87 4.69 11.54
N TRP A 57 10.26 5.72 10.97
CA TRP A 57 9.00 6.27 11.44
C TRP A 57 8.00 6.39 10.29
N SER A 58 6.72 6.21 10.59
CA SER A 58 5.65 6.50 9.66
C SER A 58 4.49 7.23 10.30
N ILE A 59 3.77 8.01 9.51
CA ILE A 59 2.59 8.75 9.94
C ILE A 59 1.43 8.48 8.98
N ASN A 60 0.26 8.20 9.57
CA ASN A 60 -1.00 8.01 8.87
C ASN A 60 -2.09 8.78 9.64
N PRO A 61 -2.49 9.98 9.16
CA PRO A 61 -3.59 10.76 9.74
C PRO A 61 -4.95 10.06 9.63
N TYR A 62 -5.12 9.32 8.53
CA TYR A 62 -6.32 8.56 8.21
C TYR A 62 -6.02 7.07 8.29
N ARG A 63 -7.01 6.28 8.70
CA ARG A 63 -6.98 4.82 8.62
C ARG A 63 -8.28 4.35 8.00
N GLY A 64 -8.18 3.55 6.94
CA GLY A 64 -9.29 3.28 6.01
C GLY A 64 -9.02 3.98 4.69
N CYS A 65 -9.60 3.44 3.62
CA CYS A 65 -9.30 3.90 2.27
C CYS A 65 -10.57 4.23 1.50
N SER A 66 -10.89 5.52 1.41
CA SER A 66 -11.97 6.07 0.60
C SER A 66 -11.76 5.91 -0.90
N HIS A 67 -10.51 5.73 -1.34
CA HIS A 67 -10.15 5.40 -2.72
C HIS A 67 -10.51 3.95 -3.05
N ALA A 68 -10.70 3.13 -2.03
CA ALA A 68 -11.09 1.75 -2.17
C ALA A 68 -10.17 0.97 -3.13
N CYS A 69 -8.84 1.17 -3.11
CA CYS A 69 -7.95 0.40 -4.00
C CYS A 69 -8.11 -1.11 -3.78
N SER A 70 -8.76 -1.76 -4.74
CA SER A 70 -9.05 -3.19 -4.78
C SER A 70 -7.98 -3.89 -5.59
N HIS A 71 -6.97 -4.41 -4.91
CA HIS A 71 -6.05 -5.37 -5.49
C HIS A 71 -6.72 -6.75 -5.66
N CYS A 72 -7.92 -6.78 -6.23
CA CYS A 72 -8.76 -7.98 -6.25
C CYS A 72 -8.69 -8.73 -7.58
N LEU A 73 -8.83 -10.05 -7.48
CA LEU A 73 -8.86 -11.03 -8.57
C LEU A 73 -10.17 -11.79 -8.55
N ASP A 74 -10.51 -12.46 -9.64
CA ASP A 74 -11.67 -13.34 -9.68
C ASP A 74 -11.52 -14.51 -8.70
N GLY A 75 -12.64 -14.94 -8.11
CA GLY A 75 -12.66 -15.98 -7.08
C GLY A 75 -12.22 -17.36 -7.57
N ASP A 76 -12.27 -17.63 -8.87
CA ASP A 76 -11.73 -18.84 -9.51
C ASP A 76 -10.22 -18.79 -9.75
N THR A 77 -9.57 -17.65 -9.52
CA THR A 77 -8.12 -17.52 -9.74
C THR A 77 -7.37 -18.53 -8.86
N PRO A 78 -6.57 -19.44 -9.46
CA PRO A 78 -5.84 -20.45 -8.70
C PRO A 78 -4.67 -19.82 -7.93
N ILE A 79 -4.66 -19.98 -6.62
CA ILE A 79 -3.59 -19.50 -5.73
C ILE A 79 -2.65 -20.64 -5.41
N LEU A 80 -1.35 -20.43 -5.52
CA LEU A 80 -0.34 -21.45 -5.20
C LEU A 80 -0.19 -21.59 -3.67
N THR A 81 -0.65 -22.70 -3.14
CA THR A 81 -0.55 -23.05 -1.72
C THR A 81 0.84 -23.60 -1.38
N ALA A 82 1.21 -23.55 -0.10
CA ALA A 82 2.52 -23.95 0.38
C ALA A 82 2.86 -25.45 0.16
N ASP A 83 1.83 -26.29 -0.03
CA ASP A 83 1.95 -27.72 -0.39
C ASP A 83 2.22 -27.93 -1.90
N GLY A 84 2.33 -26.86 -2.68
CA GLY A 84 2.59 -26.87 -4.12
C GLY A 84 1.36 -27.11 -4.99
N ARG A 85 0.16 -27.25 -4.39
CA ARG A 85 -1.11 -27.32 -5.12
C ARG A 85 -1.64 -25.92 -5.43
N THR A 86 -2.78 -25.88 -6.12
CA THR A 86 -3.54 -24.65 -6.33
C THR A 86 -4.91 -24.74 -5.69
N THR A 87 -5.31 -23.66 -5.02
CA THR A 87 -6.64 -23.51 -4.41
C THR A 87 -7.29 -22.26 -4.98
N PRO A 88 -8.57 -22.29 -5.40
CA PRO A 88 -9.25 -21.09 -5.88
C PRO A 88 -9.25 -19.98 -4.83
N LEU A 89 -9.04 -18.73 -5.25
CA LEU A 89 -8.92 -17.59 -4.33
C LEU A 89 -10.10 -17.47 -3.37
N ARG A 90 -11.33 -17.75 -3.79
CA ARG A 90 -12.52 -17.73 -2.91
C ARG A 90 -12.48 -18.77 -1.78
N ALA A 91 -11.71 -19.84 -1.96
CA ALA A 91 -11.62 -20.96 -1.02
C ALA A 91 -10.48 -20.78 0.00
N ILE A 92 -9.55 -19.85 -0.24
CA ILE A 92 -8.50 -19.47 0.71
C ILE A 92 -9.13 -18.95 2.01
N ARG A 93 -8.51 -19.29 3.14
CA ARG A 93 -8.90 -18.88 4.49
C ARG A 93 -7.73 -18.21 5.21
N VAL A 94 -8.06 -17.42 6.22
CA VAL A 94 -7.06 -16.86 7.14
C VAL A 94 -6.39 -18.01 7.89
N GLY A 95 -5.06 -17.98 7.96
CA GLY A 95 -4.24 -19.06 8.51
C GLY A 95 -3.69 -20.03 7.45
N ASP A 96 -4.22 -20.02 6.22
CA ASP A 96 -3.64 -20.83 5.14
C ASP A 96 -2.22 -20.38 4.81
N GLU A 97 -1.37 -21.33 4.40
CA GLU A 97 -0.01 -21.06 3.94
C GLU A 97 0.03 -21.03 2.41
N VAL A 98 0.55 -19.94 1.86
CA VAL A 98 0.67 -19.70 0.42
C VAL A 98 2.08 -19.27 0.05
N TYR A 99 2.41 -19.31 -1.23
CA TYR A 99 3.66 -18.73 -1.70
C TYR A 99 3.51 -17.23 -1.96
N GLY A 100 4.44 -16.47 -1.40
CA GLY A 100 4.73 -15.09 -1.75
C GLY A 100 6.20 -14.93 -2.12
N THR A 101 6.68 -13.69 -2.13
CA THR A 101 8.06 -13.40 -2.52
C THR A 101 8.73 -12.43 -1.55
N GLN A 102 10.03 -12.63 -1.33
CA GLN A 102 10.85 -11.78 -0.49
C GLN A 102 12.07 -11.29 -1.27
N ARG A 103 12.34 -9.98 -1.20
CA ARG A 103 13.56 -9.40 -1.77
C ARG A 103 14.73 -9.60 -0.80
N ARG A 104 15.77 -10.30 -1.24
CA ARG A 104 17.06 -10.45 -0.53
C ARG A 104 18.17 -9.88 -1.42
N GLY A 105 18.68 -8.70 -1.05
CA GLY A 105 19.61 -7.94 -1.88
C GLY A 105 18.96 -7.52 -3.21
N ARG A 106 19.59 -7.86 -4.34
CA ARG A 106 19.05 -7.58 -5.69
C ARG A 106 18.07 -8.63 -6.20
N LEU A 107 17.94 -9.77 -5.50
CA LEU A 107 17.16 -10.91 -5.95
C LEU A 107 15.84 -11.01 -5.20
N ARG A 108 14.79 -11.45 -5.89
CA ARG A 108 13.50 -11.82 -5.31
C ARG A 108 13.38 -13.34 -5.31
N ARG A 109 13.03 -13.93 -4.18
CA ARG A 109 12.90 -15.38 -4.00
C ARG A 109 11.51 -15.75 -3.48
N PHE A 110 11.00 -16.91 -3.88
CA PHE A 110 9.75 -17.43 -3.34
C PHE A 110 9.92 -17.89 -1.90
N VAL A 111 8.97 -17.51 -1.05
CA VAL A 111 8.91 -17.91 0.36
C VAL A 111 7.48 -18.29 0.71
N GLN A 112 7.30 -19.19 1.66
CA GLN A 112 5.99 -19.47 2.25
C GLN A 112 5.60 -18.31 3.18
N THR A 113 4.31 -18.02 3.21
CA THR A 113 3.73 -16.98 4.04
C THR A 113 2.30 -17.33 4.40
N THR A 114 1.91 -16.95 5.61
CA THR A 114 0.53 -17.10 6.10
C THR A 114 -0.39 -16.04 5.50
N VAL A 115 -1.65 -16.42 5.26
CA VAL A 115 -2.76 -15.53 4.95
C VAL A 115 -3.29 -14.90 6.24
N LEU A 116 -3.28 -13.58 6.30
CA LEU A 116 -3.61 -12.77 7.48
C LEU A 116 -5.02 -12.19 7.41
N ALA A 117 -5.56 -12.00 6.21
CA ALA A 117 -6.91 -11.50 5.98
C ALA A 117 -7.40 -11.99 4.60
N HIS A 118 -8.72 -12.10 4.43
CA HIS A 118 -9.36 -12.51 3.18
C HIS A 118 -10.74 -11.85 3.08
N TRP A 119 -11.11 -11.34 1.91
CA TRP A 119 -12.39 -10.65 1.70
C TRP A 119 -12.82 -10.69 0.23
N SER A 120 -14.07 -10.29 -0.01
CA SER A 120 -14.63 -10.07 -1.35
C SER A 120 -15.21 -8.66 -1.51
N VAL A 121 -15.22 -8.16 -2.74
CA VAL A 121 -15.80 -6.87 -3.14
C VAL A 121 -16.36 -6.97 -4.55
N THR A 122 -17.54 -6.39 -4.80
CA THR A 122 -18.14 -6.37 -6.15
C THR A 122 -17.74 -5.11 -6.89
N ARG A 123 -17.12 -5.25 -8.08
CA ARG A 123 -16.59 -4.13 -8.88
C ARG A 123 -16.44 -4.42 -10.36
N PRO A 124 -16.27 -3.39 -11.21
CA PRO A 124 -15.85 -3.55 -12.59
C PRO A 124 -14.57 -4.38 -12.69
N ALA A 125 -14.61 -5.39 -13.54
CA ALA A 125 -13.51 -6.32 -13.74
C ALA A 125 -12.97 -6.24 -15.16
N PHE A 126 -11.69 -6.54 -15.29
CA PHE A 126 -10.94 -6.56 -16.54
C PHE A 126 -10.41 -7.95 -16.79
N ARG A 127 -10.46 -8.39 -18.04
CA ARG A 127 -9.82 -9.60 -18.53
C ARG A 127 -8.44 -9.26 -19.05
N ILE A 128 -7.43 -9.96 -18.54
CA ILE A 128 -6.04 -9.89 -19.01
C ILE A 128 -5.77 -11.19 -19.77
N LEU A 129 -5.65 -11.09 -21.09
CA LEU A 129 -5.30 -12.22 -21.95
C LEU A 129 -3.79 -12.43 -21.95
N LEU A 130 -3.36 -13.67 -21.79
CA LEU A 130 -1.97 -14.09 -21.72
C LEU A 130 -1.60 -14.88 -22.98
N GLU A 131 -0.33 -14.82 -23.37
CA GLU A 131 0.13 -15.47 -24.61
C GLU A 131 0.07 -17.00 -24.59
N ASP A 132 0.04 -17.59 -23.40
CA ASP A 132 -0.13 -19.03 -23.21
C ASP A 132 -1.60 -19.48 -23.22
N GLY A 133 -2.51 -18.60 -23.66
CA GLY A 133 -3.95 -18.88 -23.80
C GLY A 133 -4.74 -18.73 -22.49
N ARG A 134 -4.08 -18.48 -21.35
CA ARG A 134 -4.78 -18.22 -20.09
C ARG A 134 -5.37 -16.82 -20.07
N ALA A 135 -6.39 -16.64 -19.22
CA ALA A 135 -6.96 -15.34 -18.92
C ALA A 135 -6.99 -15.12 -17.41
N LEU A 136 -6.55 -13.95 -16.96
CA LEU A 136 -6.75 -13.49 -15.59
C LEU A 136 -7.92 -12.52 -15.58
N VAL A 137 -8.68 -12.52 -14.49
CA VAL A 137 -9.74 -11.53 -14.27
C VAL A 137 -9.42 -10.78 -12.98
N ALA A 138 -9.34 -9.47 -13.07
CA ALA A 138 -8.85 -8.61 -12.00
C ALA A 138 -9.54 -7.25 -11.99
N GLY A 139 -9.50 -6.55 -10.85
CA GLY A 139 -9.87 -5.13 -10.79
C GLY A 139 -8.84 -4.25 -11.50
N GLY A 140 -9.25 -3.08 -11.97
CA GLY A 140 -8.37 -2.13 -12.70
C GLY A 140 -7.13 -1.68 -11.91
N GLU A 141 -7.26 -1.64 -10.58
CA GLU A 141 -6.19 -1.29 -9.63
C GLU A 141 -5.34 -2.47 -9.18
N HIS A 142 -5.64 -3.70 -9.63
CA HIS A 142 -4.80 -4.85 -9.31
C HIS A 142 -3.42 -4.66 -9.94
N ARG A 143 -2.37 -5.07 -9.21
CA ARG A 143 -1.00 -4.95 -9.68
C ARG A 143 -0.34 -6.30 -9.86
N PHE A 144 0.28 -6.48 -11.02
CA PHE A 144 1.13 -7.63 -11.30
C PHE A 144 2.58 -7.19 -11.34
N LEU A 145 3.48 -8.06 -10.90
CA LEU A 145 4.92 -7.82 -11.04
C LEU A 145 5.34 -8.16 -12.46
N THR A 146 6.00 -7.21 -13.13
CA THR A 146 6.54 -7.41 -14.48
C THR A 146 8.06 -7.25 -14.49
N HIS A 147 8.68 -7.56 -15.63
CA HIS A 147 10.10 -7.25 -15.86
C HIS A 147 10.47 -5.77 -15.65
N ARG A 148 9.49 -4.85 -15.70
CA ARG A 148 9.66 -3.40 -15.48
C ARG A 148 9.15 -2.94 -14.11
N GLY A 149 8.95 -3.87 -13.17
CA GLY A 149 8.38 -3.61 -11.84
C GLY A 149 6.86 -3.77 -11.79
N TRP A 150 6.25 -3.27 -10.72
CA TRP A 150 4.81 -3.39 -10.50
C TRP A 150 4.00 -2.57 -11.50
N ARG A 151 2.99 -3.17 -12.12
CA ARG A 151 2.11 -2.54 -13.10
C ARG A 151 0.64 -2.74 -12.74
N HIS A 152 -0.16 -1.68 -12.82
CA HIS A 152 -1.62 -1.76 -12.62
C HIS A 152 -2.31 -2.30 -13.87
N VAL A 153 -3.46 -2.97 -13.74
CA VAL A 153 -4.20 -3.48 -14.91
C VAL A 153 -4.62 -2.34 -15.85
N THR A 154 -5.31 -1.32 -15.34
CA THR A 154 -5.71 -0.15 -16.14
C THR A 154 -5.19 1.17 -15.58
N GLY A 155 -4.80 1.20 -14.29
CA GLY A 155 -4.44 2.40 -13.55
C GLY A 155 -5.66 3.13 -12.95
N PRO A 156 -5.47 4.00 -11.94
CA PRO A 156 -6.56 4.60 -11.18
C PRO A 156 -7.52 5.42 -12.04
N HIS A 157 -8.79 5.34 -11.67
CA HIS A 157 -9.91 6.00 -12.35
C HIS A 157 -9.91 7.54 -12.22
N ASP A 158 -9.04 8.16 -11.40
CA ASP A 158 -8.92 9.62 -11.29
C ASP A 158 -7.50 10.19 -11.54
N GLN A 159 -7.48 11.10 -12.51
CA GLN A 159 -6.62 12.26 -12.79
C GLN A 159 -5.09 12.25 -12.55
N ALA A 160 -4.40 12.80 -13.55
CA ALA A 160 -2.96 13.08 -13.65
C ALA A 160 -2.08 11.86 -13.99
N GLY A 161 -2.18 11.42 -15.25
CA GLY A 161 -1.37 10.36 -15.85
C GLY A 161 0.12 10.46 -15.53
N ARG A 162 0.62 9.46 -14.81
CA ARG A 162 2.05 9.08 -14.71
C ARG A 162 2.28 7.70 -14.09
N TRP A 163 1.26 6.85 -13.98
CA TRP A 163 1.41 5.53 -13.34
C TRP A 163 1.63 4.42 -14.36
N ALA A 164 2.45 3.47 -13.93
CA ALA A 164 2.90 2.30 -14.65
C ALA A 164 1.74 1.30 -14.85
N ARG A 165 0.94 1.44 -15.91
CA ARG A 165 -0.10 0.45 -16.30
C ARG A 165 0.52 -0.74 -17.04
N LEU A 166 -0.18 -1.88 -17.07
CA LEU A 166 0.15 -3.02 -17.90
C LEU A 166 0.06 -2.62 -19.36
N LEU A 167 1.10 -2.97 -20.10
CA LEU A 167 1.15 -2.79 -21.54
C LEU A 167 1.00 -4.15 -22.21
N VAL A 168 0.42 -4.13 -23.41
CA VAL A 168 0.58 -5.25 -24.34
C VAL A 168 2.08 -5.51 -24.49
N SER A 169 2.47 -6.78 -24.43
CA SER A 169 3.84 -7.26 -24.40
C SER A 169 4.61 -7.13 -23.08
N ASP A 170 3.98 -6.68 -21.98
CA ASP A 170 4.63 -6.79 -20.67
C ASP A 170 4.74 -8.26 -20.24
N TRP A 171 5.96 -8.69 -19.91
CA TRP A 171 6.22 -9.99 -19.30
C TRP A 171 5.88 -9.97 -17.81
N LEU A 172 4.93 -10.82 -17.42
CA LEU A 172 4.57 -11.06 -16.03
C LEU A 172 5.57 -12.00 -15.38
N ALA A 173 5.95 -11.69 -14.15
CA ALA A 173 6.89 -12.48 -13.39
C ALA A 173 6.17 -13.57 -12.61
N GLY A 174 6.76 -14.75 -12.53
CA GLY A 174 6.20 -15.91 -11.86
C GLY A 174 7.25 -16.96 -11.53
N PRO A 175 6.89 -18.04 -10.84
CA PRO A 175 7.80 -19.14 -10.58
C PRO A 175 7.91 -20.07 -11.78
N ARG A 176 9.05 -20.75 -11.90
CA ARG A 176 9.11 -22.02 -12.63
C ARG A 176 8.39 -23.09 -11.83
N LEU A 177 7.46 -23.81 -12.46
CA LEU A 177 6.81 -24.96 -11.83
C LEU A 177 7.66 -26.24 -12.00
N PRO A 178 7.74 -27.11 -10.98
CA PRO A 178 7.17 -26.98 -9.64
C PRO A 178 7.95 -25.98 -8.76
N VAL A 179 7.23 -25.19 -7.97
CA VAL A 179 7.84 -24.15 -7.13
C VAL A 179 8.56 -24.76 -5.95
N ARG A 180 9.78 -24.28 -5.67
CA ARG A 180 10.51 -24.58 -4.44
C ARG A 180 10.79 -23.29 -3.69
N ALA A 181 10.68 -23.34 -2.35
CA ALA A 181 11.09 -22.23 -1.51
C ALA A 181 12.56 -21.86 -1.80
N GLY A 182 12.84 -20.56 -1.96
CA GLY A 182 14.14 -20.06 -2.39
C GLY A 182 14.35 -19.99 -3.91
N GLY A 183 13.42 -20.50 -4.72
CA GLY A 183 13.44 -20.41 -6.19
C GLY A 183 13.48 -18.96 -6.69
N ALA A 184 14.10 -18.76 -7.85
CA ALA A 184 14.23 -17.45 -8.49
C ALA A 184 12.98 -17.10 -9.32
N LEU A 185 12.71 -15.80 -9.44
CA LEU A 185 11.70 -15.25 -10.34
C LEU A 185 12.04 -15.55 -11.81
N GLU A 186 11.06 -15.94 -12.61
CA GLU A 186 11.17 -16.06 -14.07
C GLU A 186 10.13 -15.16 -14.75
N LEU A 187 10.33 -14.91 -16.05
CA LEU A 187 9.31 -14.30 -16.90
C LEU A 187 8.36 -15.42 -17.34
N ALA A 188 7.19 -15.49 -16.71
CA ALA A 188 6.30 -16.63 -16.82
C ALA A 188 5.47 -16.58 -18.12
N THR A 189 4.93 -15.41 -18.45
CA THR A 189 4.05 -15.23 -19.62
C THR A 189 3.95 -13.76 -19.97
N ARG A 190 3.61 -13.45 -21.21
CA ARG A 190 3.37 -12.09 -21.68
C ARG A 190 1.89 -11.72 -21.74
N VAL A 191 1.60 -10.43 -21.51
CA VAL A 191 0.27 -9.85 -21.70
C VAL A 191 -0.01 -9.61 -23.18
N VAL A 192 -1.14 -10.12 -23.66
CA VAL A 192 -1.61 -9.95 -25.05
C VAL A 192 -2.67 -8.86 -25.14
N ALA A 193 -3.60 -8.81 -24.19
CA ALA A 193 -4.65 -7.80 -24.16
C ALA A 193 -5.12 -7.53 -22.73
N VAL A 194 -5.70 -6.35 -22.53
CA VAL A 194 -6.41 -5.96 -21.32
C VAL A 194 -7.74 -5.35 -21.74
N GLU A 195 -8.84 -5.99 -21.37
CA GLU A 195 -10.18 -5.66 -21.84
C GLU A 195 -11.14 -5.48 -20.67
N PRO A 196 -11.97 -4.42 -20.64
CA PRO A 196 -13.05 -4.34 -19.66
C PRO A 196 -14.07 -5.46 -19.91
N LEU A 197 -14.52 -6.14 -18.87
CA LEU A 197 -15.61 -7.11 -18.99
C LEU A 197 -16.99 -6.46 -19.18
N GLY A 198 -17.09 -5.14 -18.96
CA GLY A 198 -18.34 -4.40 -19.05
C GLY A 198 -19.36 -4.72 -17.94
N VAL A 199 -18.98 -5.55 -16.96
CA VAL A 199 -19.82 -5.96 -15.84
C VAL A 199 -19.06 -5.89 -14.53
N GLU A 200 -19.79 -5.69 -13.43
CA GLU A 200 -19.23 -5.87 -12.10
C GLU A 200 -19.19 -7.36 -11.73
N ARG A 201 -18.15 -7.77 -10.98
CA ARG A 201 -18.00 -9.12 -10.45
C ARG A 201 -17.59 -9.09 -9.00
N ALA A 202 -17.97 -10.14 -8.27
CA ALA A 202 -17.42 -10.42 -6.95
C ALA A 202 -15.95 -10.83 -7.10
N LEU A 203 -15.05 -9.90 -6.79
CA LEU A 203 -13.62 -10.11 -6.78
C LEU A 203 -13.14 -10.33 -5.34
N PHE A 204 -12.05 -11.05 -5.19
CA PHE A 204 -11.48 -11.46 -3.91
C PHE A 204 -10.06 -10.96 -3.81
N ASP A 205 -9.59 -10.73 -2.59
CA ASP A 205 -8.18 -10.48 -2.29
C ASP A 205 -7.88 -10.98 -0.88
N MET A 206 -6.60 -11.04 -0.56
CA MET A 206 -6.10 -11.46 0.74
C MET A 206 -5.00 -10.51 1.22
N THR A 207 -4.59 -10.64 2.48
CA THR A 207 -3.31 -10.10 2.95
C THR A 207 -2.42 -11.28 3.30
N THR A 208 -1.16 -11.22 2.89
CA THR A 208 -0.09 -12.14 3.24
C THR A 208 1.02 -11.39 3.97
N GLY A 209 1.84 -12.09 4.76
CA GLY A 209 3.00 -11.54 5.44
C GLY A 209 4.08 -10.93 4.52
N THR A 210 4.11 -11.30 3.23
CA THR A 210 5.06 -10.77 2.23
C THR A 210 4.54 -9.58 1.43
N GLY A 211 3.24 -9.29 1.46
CA GLY A 211 2.63 -8.23 0.65
C GLY A 211 2.33 -8.62 -0.81
N ASP A 212 2.56 -9.87 -1.17
CA ASP A 212 2.25 -10.45 -2.48
C ASP A 212 1.98 -11.96 -2.37
N PHE A 213 1.41 -12.54 -3.41
CA PHE A 213 1.12 -13.97 -3.53
C PHE A 213 1.19 -14.42 -4.99
N ILE A 214 1.23 -15.74 -5.22
CA ILE A 214 1.22 -16.30 -6.58
C ILE A 214 -0.21 -16.64 -6.99
N SER A 215 -0.69 -15.97 -8.02
CA SER A 215 -2.00 -16.17 -8.62
C SER A 215 -1.83 -16.63 -10.07
N ALA A 216 -2.40 -17.78 -10.42
CA ALA A 216 -2.27 -18.38 -11.75
C ALA A 216 -0.84 -18.34 -12.30
N GLY A 217 0.14 -18.74 -11.49
CA GLY A 217 1.55 -18.78 -11.91
C GLY A 217 2.21 -17.41 -12.13
N VAL A 218 1.59 -16.30 -11.74
CA VAL A 218 2.19 -14.95 -11.77
C VAL A 218 2.14 -14.30 -10.39
N VAL A 219 3.02 -13.34 -10.15
CA VAL A 219 3.10 -12.62 -8.87
C VAL A 219 2.10 -11.47 -8.85
N SER A 220 1.16 -11.56 -7.91
CA SER A 220 0.12 -10.58 -7.64
C SER A 220 0.39 -9.80 -6.36
N HIS A 221 0.18 -8.48 -6.42
CA HIS A 221 0.19 -7.64 -5.23
C HIS A 221 -1.12 -7.83 -4.44
N ASN A 222 -1.05 -7.68 -3.13
CA ASN A 222 -2.20 -7.82 -2.23
C ASN A 222 -2.54 -6.50 -1.51
N CYS A 223 -3.68 -6.39 -0.82
CA CYS A 223 -3.93 -5.21 0.00
C CYS A 223 -3.22 -5.30 1.36
N PHE A 224 -2.32 -4.35 1.64
CA PHE A 224 -1.63 -4.26 2.93
C PHE A 224 -2.42 -3.48 4.01
N ALA A 225 -3.39 -2.66 3.59
CA ALA A 225 -4.04 -1.70 4.47
C ALA A 225 -5.23 -2.27 5.27
N ARG A 226 -5.92 -3.26 4.71
CA ARG A 226 -7.14 -3.84 5.28
C ARG A 226 -6.98 -4.55 6.63
N PRO A 227 -5.86 -5.22 6.96
CA PRO A 227 -5.61 -5.75 8.30
C PRO A 227 -5.73 -4.68 9.40
N THR A 228 -5.45 -3.41 9.09
CA THR A 228 -5.54 -2.34 10.09
C THR A 228 -6.95 -2.02 10.56
N HIS A 229 -7.98 -2.44 9.79
CA HIS A 229 -9.38 -2.40 10.20
C HIS A 229 -9.77 -3.59 11.08
N ALA A 230 -9.22 -4.78 10.81
CA ALA A 230 -9.41 -5.93 11.70
C ALA A 230 -8.91 -5.63 13.12
N TYR A 231 -7.80 -4.90 13.27
CA TYR A 231 -7.32 -4.40 14.57
C TYR A 231 -8.28 -3.41 15.25
N LEU A 232 -9.12 -2.71 14.47
CA LEU A 232 -10.16 -1.82 14.98
C LEU A 232 -11.47 -2.56 15.29
N LYS A 233 -11.51 -3.89 15.13
CA LYS A 233 -12.73 -4.72 15.13
C LYS A 233 -13.76 -4.29 14.09
N LEU A 234 -13.29 -3.69 13.00
CA LEU A 234 -14.07 -3.35 11.81
C LEU A 234 -13.82 -4.39 10.71
N SER A 235 -14.80 -4.61 9.85
CA SER A 235 -14.68 -5.55 8.74
C SER A 235 -13.61 -5.07 7.74
N PRO A 236 -12.58 -5.88 7.44
CA PRO A 236 -11.60 -5.57 6.39
C PRO A 236 -12.21 -5.56 4.99
N GLY A 237 -13.45 -6.06 4.82
CA GLY A 237 -14.22 -6.05 3.58
C GLY A 237 -15.14 -4.84 3.48
N ALA A 238 -16.30 -4.91 4.15
CA ALA A 238 -17.40 -3.96 3.99
C ALA A 238 -17.15 -2.58 4.63
N ASP A 239 -16.40 -2.52 5.74
CA ASP A 239 -16.22 -1.29 6.52
C ASP A 239 -14.96 -0.53 6.09
N PHE A 240 -13.97 -1.19 5.49
CA PHE A 240 -12.70 -0.56 5.10
C PHE A 240 -12.86 0.63 4.13
N GLU A 241 -13.89 0.59 3.32
CA GLU A 241 -14.17 1.57 2.26
C GLU A 241 -15.23 2.59 2.67
N ARG A 242 -16.05 2.23 3.66
CA ARG A 242 -17.16 3.03 4.15
C ARG A 242 -16.83 3.73 5.46
N THR A 243 -15.86 3.25 6.22
CA THR A 243 -15.52 3.76 7.55
C THR A 243 -14.05 4.18 7.59
N VAL A 244 -13.82 5.48 7.65
CA VAL A 244 -12.47 6.05 7.76
C VAL A 244 -12.28 6.61 9.16
N VAL A 245 -11.29 6.10 9.88
CA VAL A 245 -10.86 6.67 11.16
C VAL A 245 -9.97 7.88 10.88
N VAL A 246 -10.29 9.00 11.53
CA VAL A 246 -9.62 10.29 11.34
C VAL A 246 -8.99 10.71 12.65
N LYS A 247 -7.66 10.85 12.68
CA LYS A 247 -6.94 11.36 13.86
C LYS A 247 -6.99 12.90 13.87
N THR A 248 -8.01 13.49 14.46
CA THR A 248 -8.28 14.94 14.36
C THR A 248 -7.20 15.80 15.02
N ASN A 249 -6.60 15.33 16.11
CA ASN A 249 -5.53 16.02 16.84
C ASN A 249 -4.10 15.67 16.34
N VAL A 250 -3.95 14.97 15.21
CA VAL A 250 -2.65 14.40 14.79
C VAL A 250 -1.55 15.45 14.63
N VAL A 251 -1.89 16.67 14.20
CA VAL A 251 -0.93 17.76 13.99
C VAL A 251 -0.34 18.24 15.31
N GLU A 252 -1.19 18.38 16.33
CA GLU A 252 -0.79 18.83 17.67
C GLU A 252 0.13 17.80 18.33
N VAL A 253 -0.28 16.53 18.28
CA VAL A 253 0.50 15.41 18.82
C VAL A 253 1.84 15.29 18.08
N LEU A 254 1.85 15.44 16.76
CA LEU A 254 3.08 15.41 15.97
C LEU A 254 4.04 16.54 16.38
N ARG A 255 3.56 17.78 16.53
CA ARG A 255 4.40 18.89 16.98
C ARG A 255 5.00 18.61 18.36
N ALA A 256 4.21 18.08 19.29
CA ALA A 256 4.68 17.70 20.62
C ALA A 256 5.74 16.59 20.58
N GLU A 257 5.56 15.57 19.73
CA GLU A 257 6.52 14.47 19.56
C GLU A 257 7.84 14.93 18.96
N LEU A 258 7.78 15.77 17.91
CA LEU A 258 8.96 16.32 17.23
C LEU A 258 9.75 17.30 18.10
N ALA A 259 9.09 17.95 19.07
CA ALA A 259 9.73 18.85 20.02
C ALA A 259 10.49 18.14 21.16
N ARG A 260 10.37 16.80 21.28
CA ARG A 260 11.06 16.04 22.34
C ARG A 260 12.59 16.14 22.15
N PRO A 261 13.39 16.32 23.22
CA PRO A 261 14.85 16.38 23.13
C PRO A 261 15.50 15.13 22.51
N GLY A 262 14.80 13.99 22.55
CA GLY A 262 15.26 12.74 21.96
C GLY A 262 15.03 12.61 20.45
N TRP A 263 14.32 13.53 19.81
CA TRP A 263 14.07 13.50 18.36
C TRP A 263 15.33 13.88 17.60
N ARG A 264 15.80 13.01 16.70
CA ARG A 264 17.07 13.21 15.98
C ARG A 264 16.88 13.60 14.51
N GLY A 265 15.65 13.94 14.11
CA GLY A 265 15.33 14.23 12.71
C GLY A 265 15.36 13.00 11.82
N GLU A 266 14.98 11.83 12.35
CA GLU A 266 14.93 10.62 11.55
C GLU A 266 13.87 10.69 10.44
N PRO A 267 14.14 10.11 9.24
CA PRO A 267 13.18 10.17 8.14
C PRO A 267 11.82 9.56 8.50
N VAL A 268 10.76 10.29 8.15
CA VAL A 268 9.36 9.88 8.33
C VAL A 268 8.74 9.57 6.98
N ALA A 269 8.08 8.42 6.88
CA ALA A 269 7.28 8.05 5.71
C ALA A 269 5.81 8.46 5.88
N LEU A 270 5.28 9.18 4.88
CA LEU A 270 3.85 9.50 4.80
C LEU A 270 3.09 8.36 4.13
N GLY A 271 1.95 7.96 4.71
CA GLY A 271 0.97 7.16 3.99
C GLY A 271 1.31 5.68 3.84
N THR A 272 2.10 5.14 4.78
CA THR A 272 2.56 3.75 4.75
C THR A 272 1.41 2.74 4.82
N ASN A 273 0.29 3.13 5.41
CA ASN A 273 -0.89 2.27 5.52
C ASN A 273 -1.96 2.66 4.50
N THR A 274 -2.32 3.93 4.44
CA THR A 274 -3.35 4.45 3.53
C THR A 274 -2.91 5.81 3.00
N ASP A 275 -3.34 6.16 1.78
CA ASP A 275 -2.98 7.44 1.18
C ASP A 275 -3.43 8.60 2.09
N PRO A 276 -2.54 9.52 2.47
CA PRO A 276 -2.90 10.61 3.36
C PRO A 276 -3.61 11.76 2.63
N TYR A 277 -3.65 11.76 1.29
CA TYR A 277 -4.37 12.73 0.47
C TYR A 277 -5.68 12.14 -0.10
N GLN A 278 -6.37 11.35 0.71
CA GLN A 278 -7.71 10.84 0.40
C GLN A 278 -8.72 11.95 0.18
N ARG A 279 -9.87 11.64 -0.45
CA ARG A 279 -10.96 12.64 -0.64
C ARG A 279 -11.35 13.34 0.67
N CYS A 280 -11.29 12.63 1.80
CA CYS A 280 -11.55 13.20 3.12
C CYS A 280 -10.59 14.33 3.53
N GLU A 281 -9.38 14.38 2.97
CA GLU A 281 -8.43 15.48 3.18
C GLU A 281 -9.00 16.82 2.71
N GLY A 282 -9.89 16.84 1.70
CA GLY A 282 -10.57 18.06 1.28
C GLY A 282 -11.37 18.74 2.39
N ARG A 283 -11.92 17.94 3.31
CA ARG A 283 -12.66 18.37 4.51
C ARG A 283 -11.74 18.61 5.70
N TYR A 284 -10.94 17.61 6.05
CA TYR A 284 -10.18 17.59 7.30
C TYR A 284 -8.88 18.41 7.26
N ARG A 285 -8.25 18.53 6.07
CA ARG A 285 -7.07 19.37 5.84
C ARG A 285 -5.93 19.16 6.85
N LEU A 286 -5.68 17.91 7.27
CA LEU A 286 -4.66 17.59 8.27
C LEU A 286 -3.24 17.60 7.66
N MET A 287 -3.11 17.30 6.37
CA MET A 287 -1.80 17.16 5.74
C MET A 287 -0.98 18.45 5.66
N PRO A 288 -1.55 19.64 5.36
CA PRO A 288 -0.82 20.90 5.45
C PRO A 288 -0.13 21.08 6.80
N GLY A 289 -0.83 20.84 7.91
CA GLY A 289 -0.28 20.94 9.26
C GLY A 289 0.79 19.88 9.55
N VAL A 290 0.60 18.64 9.08
CA VAL A 290 1.59 17.57 9.19
C VAL A 290 2.89 17.93 8.46
N VAL A 291 2.78 18.39 7.21
CA VAL A 291 3.93 18.79 6.39
C VAL A 291 4.65 19.98 7.00
N GLU A 292 3.91 20.96 7.49
CA GLU A 292 4.47 22.12 8.20
C GLU A 292 5.26 21.68 9.43
N ALA A 293 4.67 20.85 10.30
CA ALA A 293 5.32 20.38 11.52
C ALA A 293 6.63 19.62 11.24
N LEU A 294 6.63 18.72 10.25
CA LEU A 294 7.83 17.99 9.82
C LEU A 294 8.90 18.93 9.25
N THR A 295 8.48 19.94 8.47
CA THR A 295 9.39 20.93 7.88
C THR A 295 10.03 21.81 8.95
N GLN A 296 9.26 22.29 9.91
CA GLN A 296 9.76 23.10 11.03
C GLN A 296 10.75 22.32 11.89
N ALA A 297 10.48 21.02 12.13
CA ALA A 297 11.39 20.12 12.84
C ALA A 297 12.57 19.63 11.97
N ARG A 298 12.74 20.13 10.73
CA ARG A 298 13.76 19.71 9.76
C ARG A 298 13.83 18.20 9.57
N THR A 299 12.68 17.54 9.67
CA THR A 299 12.56 16.09 9.60
C THR A 299 12.38 15.68 8.14
N PRO A 300 13.28 14.86 7.56
CA PRO A 300 13.15 14.41 6.18
C PRO A 300 11.87 13.62 5.98
N VAL A 301 11.16 13.94 4.91
CA VAL A 301 9.91 13.26 4.55
C VAL A 301 10.12 12.45 3.29
N SER A 302 9.75 11.18 3.35
CA SER A 302 9.55 10.36 2.17
C SER A 302 8.06 10.11 1.98
N ARG A 303 7.57 10.23 0.75
CA ARG A 303 6.36 9.47 0.41
C ARG A 303 6.82 8.02 0.31
N ASP A 304 6.12 7.09 0.98
CA ASP A 304 6.45 5.67 0.84
C ASP A 304 6.33 5.28 -0.64
N SER A 305 7.47 5.17 -1.29
CA SER A 305 7.65 4.80 -2.68
C SER A 305 7.95 3.32 -2.83
N THR A 306 7.50 2.45 -1.91
CA THR A 306 7.38 1.00 -2.22
C THR A 306 6.53 0.72 -3.49
N ARG A 307 5.90 1.77 -4.06
CA ARG A 307 5.26 1.82 -5.38
C ARG A 307 6.17 2.23 -6.56
N SER A 308 7.51 2.41 -6.41
CA SER A 308 8.45 2.76 -7.51
C SER A 308 9.91 2.34 -7.21
N PRO A 309 10.74 2.04 -8.23
CA PRO A 309 12.14 1.63 -8.01
C PRO A 309 12.96 2.76 -7.36
N PRO A 310 14.15 2.47 -6.81
CA PRO A 310 14.97 3.50 -6.16
C PRO A 310 15.46 4.52 -7.20
N SER A 311 14.76 5.65 -7.31
CA SER A 311 15.31 6.84 -7.96
C SER A 311 15.98 7.70 -6.89
N THR A 312 17.28 7.91 -7.03
CA THR A 312 18.18 8.72 -6.19
C THR A 312 17.92 10.23 -6.28
N THR A 313 16.69 10.67 -6.55
CA THR A 313 16.38 12.09 -6.77
C THR A 313 15.63 12.67 -5.57
N PRO A 314 16.13 13.72 -4.91
CA PRO A 314 15.42 14.39 -3.83
C PRO A 314 14.10 14.96 -4.38
N VAL A 315 13.00 14.68 -3.69
CA VAL A 315 11.66 15.15 -4.06
C VAL A 315 11.65 16.67 -4.14
N CYS A 316 11.09 17.16 -5.25
CA CYS A 316 10.90 18.56 -5.60
C CYS A 316 10.43 19.43 -4.42
N ARG A 317 11.20 20.50 -4.19
CA ARG A 317 10.79 21.70 -3.46
C ARG A 317 9.47 22.25 -4.02
N PRO A 318 8.46 22.59 -3.21
CA PRO A 318 7.33 23.38 -3.67
C PRO A 318 7.81 24.77 -4.12
N ALA A 319 7.33 25.19 -5.30
CA ALA A 319 7.82 26.31 -6.09
C ALA A 319 7.46 27.72 -5.57
N SER A 320 7.04 27.89 -4.31
CA SER A 320 6.57 29.20 -3.80
C SER A 320 7.38 29.80 -2.66
N CYS A 321 8.38 29.11 -2.09
CA CYS A 321 9.12 29.61 -0.92
C CYS A 321 10.50 30.24 -1.20
N TRP A 322 10.97 30.35 -2.46
CA TRP A 322 12.30 30.87 -2.78
C TRP A 322 12.28 32.22 -3.50
N ARG A 323 11.80 33.26 -2.83
CA ARG A 323 12.28 34.63 -3.07
C ARG A 323 12.60 35.27 -1.73
N ARG A 324 13.75 34.89 -1.16
CA ARG A 324 14.67 35.78 -0.42
C ARG A 324 15.78 34.91 0.18
N SER A 325 17.01 35.38 -0.02
CA SER A 325 18.18 35.11 0.82
C SER A 325 18.93 33.78 0.62
N CYS A 326 19.87 33.76 -0.34
CA CYS A 326 21.31 33.60 -0.04
C CYS A 326 22.17 33.63 -1.33
N PRO A 327 23.43 34.07 -1.26
CA PRO A 327 24.22 34.55 -2.39
C PRO A 327 24.82 33.42 -3.24
N ALA A 328 24.98 33.69 -4.53
CA ALA A 328 25.62 32.82 -5.49
C ALA A 328 27.11 32.62 -5.15
N SER A 329 27.53 31.39 -4.90
CA SER A 329 28.94 31.00 -4.93
C SER A 329 29.31 30.55 -6.34
N THR A 330 30.25 31.29 -6.93
CA THR A 330 30.91 31.12 -8.22
C THR A 330 31.47 29.71 -8.41
N THR A 331 31.19 29.11 -9.58
CA THR A 331 31.79 27.85 -10.03
C THR A 331 33.03 28.16 -10.85
N THR A 332 34.21 27.75 -10.36
CA THR A 332 35.46 27.73 -11.12
C THR A 332 35.60 26.37 -11.80
N ALA A 333 35.54 26.35 -13.13
CA ALA A 333 35.77 25.15 -13.93
C ALA A 333 37.28 24.91 -14.11
N SER A 334 37.78 23.77 -13.64
CA SER A 334 39.12 23.28 -14.00
C SER A 334 39.01 22.19 -15.06
N ARG A 335 39.44 22.52 -16.28
CA ARG A 335 39.82 21.55 -17.32
C ARG A 335 41.08 20.79 -16.85
N SER A 336 41.18 19.51 -17.20
CA SER A 336 42.45 18.77 -17.22
C SER A 336 42.62 18.12 -18.61
N PRO A 337 43.83 18.09 -19.17
CA PRO A 337 44.10 17.63 -20.53
C PRO A 337 44.57 16.17 -20.57
N SER A 338 44.13 15.39 -21.54
CA SER A 338 44.94 14.84 -22.66
C SER A 338 44.02 14.11 -23.63
#